data_AF-A0A238ZTQ5-F1
#
_entry.id   AF-A0A238ZTQ5-F1
#
_cell.length_a   1.000
_cell.length_b   1.000
_cell.length_c   1.000
_cell.angle_alpha   90.00
_cell.angle_beta   90.00
_cell.angle_gamma   90.00
#
_symmetry.space_group_name_H-M   'P 1'
#
loop_
_entity.id
_entity.type
_entity.pdbx_description
1 polymer ?
#
loop_
_entity_poly.entity_id
_entity_poly.type
_entity_poly.pdbx_seq_one_letter_code
_entity_poly.pdbx_strand_id
1 'polypeptide(L)'
;MARPERVPIAVSFYDQPYRVTPACRMSASIGVESPVQVLVRDNNVDQALRALKKKMQREGIFREMKLRRNYEKPSEKRAREKAEAIRRSRKLLRKRLEREGY
;
A
#
# COMPACT_ATOMS: atom_id res chain seq x y z
N MET A 1 62.56 3.43 9.40
CA MET A 1 61.30 2.96 10.01
C MET A 1 60.37 4.15 10.20
N ALA A 2 59.52 4.44 9.21
CA ALA A 2 58.48 5.46 9.32
C ALA A 2 57.19 4.78 9.80
N ARG A 3 56.60 5.26 10.90
CA ARG A 3 55.30 4.79 11.39
C ARG A 3 54.21 5.30 10.44
N PRO A 4 53.26 4.48 9.97
CA PRO A 4 52.14 4.98 9.19
C PRO A 4 51.23 5.80 10.08
N GLU A 5 51.00 7.06 9.71
CA GLU A 5 50.02 7.93 10.35
C GLU A 5 48.63 7.31 10.20
N ARG A 6 47.92 7.18 11.33
CA ARG A 6 46.53 6.72 11.34
C ARG A 6 45.68 7.80 10.67
N VAL A 7 45.19 7.49 9.48
CA VAL A 7 44.03 8.19 8.89
C VAL A 7 42.85 8.15 9.86
N PRO A 8 42.27 9.30 10.25
CA PRO A 8 41.00 9.30 10.96
C PRO A 8 39.90 8.86 9.98
N ILE A 9 39.31 7.70 10.26
CA ILE A 9 38.05 7.28 9.63
C ILE A 9 36.99 8.22 10.18
N ALA A 10 36.66 9.27 9.42
CA ALA A 10 35.44 10.04 9.63
C ALA A 10 34.25 9.13 9.33
N VAL A 11 33.79 8.41 10.35
CA VAL A 11 32.48 7.76 10.32
C VAL A 11 31.43 8.85 10.22
N SER A 12 30.78 8.86 9.06
CA SER A 12 29.56 9.54 8.67
C SER A 12 28.63 9.77 9.86
N PHE A 13 28.83 10.92 10.50
CA PHE A 13 27.92 11.51 11.45
C PHE A 13 26.64 11.83 10.67
N TYR A 14 25.53 11.27 11.14
CA TYR A 14 24.18 11.55 10.67
C TYR A 14 23.91 13.05 10.82
N ASP A 15 24.28 13.82 9.81
CA ASP A 15 23.96 15.23 9.75
C ASP A 15 23.72 15.61 8.30
N GLN A 16 22.47 15.46 7.87
CA GLN A 16 21.77 16.68 7.46
C GLN A 16 20.24 16.46 7.42
N PRO A 17 19.49 17.33 8.11
CA PRO A 17 18.03 17.29 8.20
C PRO A 17 17.37 17.68 6.87
N TYR A 18 16.37 16.90 6.48
CA TYR A 18 15.15 17.31 5.78
C TYR A 18 15.06 18.80 5.37
N ARG A 19 15.70 19.21 4.27
CA ARG A 19 15.28 20.42 3.55
C ARG A 19 13.91 20.14 2.92
N VAL A 20 12.86 20.53 3.64
CA VAL A 20 11.50 20.68 3.15
C VAL A 20 11.44 21.88 2.22
N THR A 21 11.23 21.65 0.93
CA THR A 21 10.81 22.69 -0.02
C THR A 21 9.29 22.87 0.09
N PRO A 22 8.77 24.11 0.28
CA PRO A 22 7.35 24.37 0.17
C PRO A 22 7.02 24.60 -1.30
N ALA A 23 6.90 23.52 -2.08
CA ALA A 23 6.17 23.59 -3.35
C ALA A 23 4.72 23.19 -3.09
N CYS A 24 4.00 24.10 -2.43
CA CYS A 24 2.54 24.12 -2.45
C CYS A 24 2.09 24.38 -3.91
N ARG A 25 1.81 23.29 -4.63
CA ARG A 25 0.74 23.29 -5.63
C ARG A 25 0.17 21.89 -5.80
N MET A 26 -0.22 21.28 -4.69
CA MET A 26 -1.17 20.18 -4.78
C MET A 26 -2.54 20.81 -4.87
N SER A 27 -3.08 20.89 -6.09
CA SER A 27 -4.51 20.98 -6.32
C SER A 27 -5.16 19.83 -5.54
N ALA A 28 -5.64 20.15 -4.34
CA ALA A 28 -6.44 19.26 -3.54
C ALA A 28 -7.80 19.13 -4.22
N SER A 29 -7.87 18.30 -5.26
CA SER A 29 -9.08 17.57 -5.55
C SER A 29 -9.28 16.64 -4.36
N ILE A 30 -10.01 17.12 -3.35
CA ILE A 30 -10.56 16.30 -2.29
C ILE A 30 -11.48 15.31 -3.01
N GLY A 31 -10.89 14.19 -3.44
CA GLY A 31 -11.60 13.07 -4.00
C GLY A 31 -12.48 12.55 -2.89
N VAL A 32 -13.77 12.87 -2.97
CA VAL A 32 -14.79 12.31 -2.10
C VAL A 32 -14.69 10.80 -2.28
N GLU A 33 -14.12 10.10 -1.32
CA GLU A 33 -14.05 8.65 -1.33
C GLU A 33 -15.50 8.17 -1.34
N SER A 34 -15.97 7.65 -2.47
CA SER A 34 -17.34 7.19 -2.59
C SER A 34 -17.53 6.02 -1.61
N PRO A 35 -18.44 6.12 -0.64
CA PRO A 35 -18.64 5.04 0.32
C PRO A 35 -19.10 3.79 -0.42
N VAL A 36 -18.61 2.60 -0.02
CA VAL A 36 -19.00 1.33 -0.63
C VAL A 36 -20.49 1.10 -0.40
N GLN A 37 -21.29 1.27 -1.45
CA GLN A 37 -22.75 1.09 -1.40
C GLN A 37 -23.16 -0.30 -1.90
N VAL A 38 -24.15 -0.89 -1.22
CA VAL A 38 -24.81 -2.14 -1.61
C VAL A 38 -26.31 -1.91 -1.59
N LEU A 39 -26.95 -2.08 -2.75
CA LEU A 39 -28.39 -2.05 -2.89
C LEU A 39 -28.96 -3.39 -2.44
N VAL A 40 -29.89 -3.37 -1.50
CA VAL A 40 -30.62 -4.55 -1.03
C VAL A 40 -31.94 -4.61 -1.79
N ARG A 41 -32.23 -5.73 -2.43
CA ARG A 41 -33.52 -6.00 -3.07
C ARG A 41 -34.21 -7.14 -2.32
N ASP A 42 -35.53 -7.05 -2.19
CA ASP A 42 -36.40 -8.14 -1.68
C ASP A 42 -36.06 -8.64 -0.27
N ASN A 43 -35.80 -7.72 0.67
CA ASN A 43 -35.53 -7.99 2.10
C ASN A 43 -34.37 -8.97 2.39
N ASN A 44 -33.52 -9.27 1.42
CA ASN A 44 -32.47 -10.28 1.55
C ASN A 44 -31.19 -9.70 2.15
N VAL A 45 -31.25 -9.40 3.45
CA VAL A 45 -30.18 -8.72 4.22
C VAL A 45 -28.88 -9.54 4.25
N ASP A 46 -28.97 -10.86 4.41
CA ASP A 46 -27.80 -11.74 4.46
C ASP A 46 -26.99 -11.73 3.15
N GLN A 47 -27.69 -11.66 2.02
CA GLN A 47 -27.05 -11.59 0.72
C GLN A 47 -26.34 -10.24 0.53
N ALA A 48 -26.95 -9.15 0.99
CA ALA A 48 -26.35 -7.82 0.98
C ALA A 48 -25.07 -7.76 1.84
N LEU A 49 -25.09 -8.35 3.04
CA LEU A 49 -23.92 -8.42 3.92
C LEU A 49 -22.79 -9.25 3.29
N ARG A 50 -23.12 -10.37 2.64
CA ARG A 50 -22.13 -11.18 1.90
C ARG A 50 -21.54 -10.43 0.72
N ALA A 51 -22.36 -9.72 -0.05
CA ALA A 51 -21.93 -8.90 -1.17
C ALA A 51 -21.02 -7.75 -0.72
N LEU A 52 -21.38 -7.06 0.37
CA LEU A 52 -20.59 -6.00 0.98
C LEU A 52 -19.21 -6.50 1.41
N LYS A 53 -19.17 -7.60 2.17
CA LYS A 53 -17.91 -8.23 2.61
C LYS A 53 -17.03 -8.61 1.41
N LYS A 54 -17.62 -9.11 0.32
CA LYS A 54 -16.91 -9.49 -0.90
C LYS A 54 -16.38 -8.27 -1.68
N LYS A 55 -17.10 -7.15 -1.69
CA LYS A 55 -16.63 -5.87 -2.28
C LYS A 55 -15.45 -5.30 -1.48
N MET A 56 -15.59 -5.20 -0.15
CA MET A 56 -14.53 -4.71 0.75
C MET A 56 -13.26 -5.58 0.71
N GLN A 57 -13.40 -6.90 0.56
CA GLN A 57 -12.26 -7.80 0.37
C GLN A 57 -11.55 -7.61 -0.98
N ARG A 58 -12.24 -7.16 -2.02
CA ARG A 58 -11.63 -6.86 -3.33
C ARG A 58 -10.84 -5.57 -3.29
N GLU A 59 -11.38 -4.55 -2.64
CA GLU A 59 -10.69 -3.27 -2.40
C GLU A 59 -9.49 -3.45 -1.46
N GLY A 60 -9.53 -4.45 -0.58
CA GLY A 60 -8.38 -4.79 0.27
C GLY A 60 -8.32 -3.96 1.55
N ILE A 61 -9.39 -3.25 1.89
CA ILE A 61 -9.51 -2.39 3.07
C ILE A 61 -9.20 -3.17 4.35
N PHE A 62 -9.66 -4.42 4.47
CA PHE A 62 -9.34 -5.27 5.64
C PHE A 62 -7.84 -5.56 5.78
N ARG A 63 -7.11 -5.65 4.66
CA ARG A 63 -5.67 -5.88 4.67
C ARG A 63 -4.95 -4.62 5.12
N GLU A 64 -5.39 -3.45 4.65
CA GLU A 64 -4.87 -2.17 5.09
C GLU A 64 -5.15 -1.88 6.57
N MET A 65 -6.38 -2.14 7.03
CA MET A 65 -6.74 -1.98 8.44
C MET A 65 -5.93 -2.89 9.36
N LYS A 66 -5.48 -4.07 8.90
CA LYS A 66 -4.60 -4.95 9.67
C LYS A 66 -3.15 -4.47 9.64
N LEU A 67 -2.69 -4.00 8.48
CA LEU A 67 -1.32 -3.54 8.26
C LEU A 67 -1.01 -2.23 9.01
N ARG A 68 -1.99 -1.32 9.10
CA ARG A 68 -1.84 0.00 9.75
C ARG A 68 -1.83 -0.05 11.29
N ARG A 69 -2.05 -1.21 11.91
CA ARG A 69 -2.06 -1.34 13.38
C ARG A 69 -0.68 -1.18 14.00
N ASN A 70 0.39 -1.51 13.26
CA ASN A 70 1.76 -1.50 13.75
C ASN A 70 2.64 -0.67 12.82
N TYR A 71 3.63 0.03 13.37
CA TYR A 71 4.62 0.76 12.55
C TYR A 71 5.51 -0.24 11.82
N GLU A 72 5.43 -0.24 10.49
CA GLU A 72 6.30 -1.03 9.62
C GLU A 72 7.42 -0.15 9.06
N LYS A 73 8.65 -0.65 9.11
CA LYS A 73 9.82 0.07 8.62
C LYS A 73 9.64 0.40 7.13
N PRO A 74 9.98 1.62 6.67
CA PRO A 74 9.72 2.05 5.29
C PRO A 74 10.39 1.17 4.22
N SER A 75 11.50 0.49 4.54
CA SER A 75 12.14 -0.49 3.65
C SER A 75 11.30 -1.76 3.44
N GLU A 76 10.68 -2.25 4.51
CA GLU A 76 9.87 -3.48 4.51
C GLU A 76 8.51 -3.24 3.84
N LYS A 77 7.92 -2.06 4.07
CA LYS A 77 6.71 -1.62 3.40
C LYS A 77 6.85 -1.63 1.87
N ARG A 78 7.96 -1.10 1.33
CA ARG A 78 8.23 -1.09 -0.13
C ARG A 78 8.39 -2.49 -0.71
N ALA A 79 9.06 -3.40 0.01
CA ALA A 79 9.24 -4.78 -0.44
C ALA A 79 7.89 -5.54 -0.49
N ARG A 80 7.06 -5.33 0.53
CA ARG A 80 5.72 -5.92 0.63
C ARG A 80 4.79 -5.39 -0.47
N GLU A 81 4.76 -4.09 -0.70
CA GLU A 81 3.96 -3.46 -1.75
C GLU A 81 4.31 -4.01 -3.15
N LYS A 82 5.60 -4.16 -3.46
CA LYS A 82 6.07 -4.76 -4.72
C LYS A 82 5.59 -6.21 -4.86
N ALA A 83 5.74 -7.02 -3.82
CA ALA A 83 5.28 -8.40 -3.83
C ALA A 83 3.75 -8.50 -3.95
N GLU A 84 3.01 -7.60 -3.30
CA GLU A 84 1.54 -7.54 -3.37
C GLU A 84 1.03 -7.10 -4.73
N ALA A 85 1.69 -6.13 -5.38
CA ALA A 85 1.38 -5.71 -6.75
C ALA A 85 1.54 -6.88 -7.73
N ILE A 86 2.69 -7.58 -7.69
CA ILE A 86 2.95 -8.75 -8.54
C ILE A 86 1.88 -9.84 -8.31
N ARG A 87 1.53 -10.10 -7.04
CA ARG A 87 0.48 -11.09 -6.71
C ARG A 87 -0.90 -10.68 -7.20
N ARG A 88 -1.26 -9.39 -7.10
CA ARG A 88 -2.51 -8.83 -7.63
C ARG A 88 -2.57 -8.98 -9.15
N SER A 89 -1.49 -8.61 -9.86
CA SER A 89 -1.39 -8.74 -11.32
C SER A 89 -1.56 -10.19 -11.79
N ARG A 90 -0.88 -11.14 -11.13
CA ARG A 90 -1.02 -12.57 -11.44
C ARG A 90 -2.43 -13.09 -11.19
N LYS A 91 -3.08 -12.64 -10.12
CA LYS A 91 -4.48 -13.01 -9.80
C LYS A 91 -5.47 -12.43 -10.81
N LEU A 92 -5.25 -11.21 -11.29
CA LEU A 92 -6.08 -10.58 -12.33
C LEU A 92 -5.93 -11.30 -13.67
N LEU A 93 -4.69 -11.63 -14.04
CA LEU A 93 -4.40 -12.38 -15.26
C LEU A 93 -5.07 -13.76 -15.24
N ARG A 94 -4.94 -14.50 -14.12
CA ARG A 94 -5.60 -15.81 -13.96
C ARG A 94 -7.12 -15.71 -14.10
N LYS A 95 -7.73 -14.71 -13.46
CA LYS A 95 -9.18 -14.47 -13.55
C LYS A 95 -9.64 -14.02 -14.93
N ARG A 96 -8.77 -13.37 -15.71
CA ARG A 96 -9.05 -12.98 -17.10
C ARG A 96 -9.10 -14.23 -17.97
N LEU A 97 -8.09 -15.09 -17.86
CA LEU A 97 -8.00 -16.36 -18.58
C LEU A 97 -9.19 -17.29 -18.28
N GLU A 98 -9.56 -17.43 -17.00
CA GLU A 98 -10.76 -18.19 -16.57
C GLU A 98 -12.07 -17.64 -17.18
N ARG A 99 -12.11 -16.37 -17.60
CA ARG A 99 -13.31 -15.69 -18.12
C ARG A 99 -13.38 -15.68 -19.65
N GLU A 100 -12.22 -15.53 -20.29
CA GLU A 100 -12.08 -15.50 -21.74
C GLU A 100 -12.02 -16.90 -22.35
N GLY A 101 -11.85 -17.95 -21.52
CA GLY A 101 -12.05 -19.34 -21.91
C GLY A 101 -11.00 -19.84 -22.90
N TYR A 102 -9.94 -20.43 -22.36
CA TYR A 102 -9.08 -21.38 -23.08
C TYR A 102 -8.95 -22.64 -22.23
#